data_AF-A0A524KVD2-F1
#
_entry.id   AF-A0A524KVD2-F1
#
_cell.length_a   1.000
_cell.length_b   1.000
_cell.length_c   1.000
_cell.angle_alpha   90.00
_cell.angle_beta   90.00
_cell.angle_gamma   90.00
#
_symmetry.space_group_name_H-M   'P 1'
#
loop_
_entity.id
_entity.type
_entity.pdbx_description
1 polymer ?
#
loop_
_entity_poly.entity_id
_entity_poly.type
_entity_poly.pdbx_seq_one_letter_code
_entity_poly.pdbx_strand_id
1 'polypeptide(L)'
;CPIVTANALSCFEGKVIGNADAGTHTVFIVEIMGAKVLKKGTPLTYAYYQQVKKGKAPKNAPTYKGDAVETKGAEEKRKETGMQKYVCGVCGYVYDPKKGDREAGVPPGTAFEDLPDDWTCPVCGAAKDEFEPE
;
A
#
# COMPACT_ATOMS: atom_id res chain seq x y z
N CYS A 1 0.08 -15.83 -30.57
CA CYS A 1 1.10 -15.01 -29.89
C CYS A 1 1.34 -15.61 -28.51
N PRO A 2 2.58 -15.87 -28.05
CA PRO A 2 2.79 -16.41 -26.70
C PRO A 2 2.36 -15.39 -25.63
N ILE A 3 1.56 -15.83 -24.66
CA ILE A 3 1.08 -15.00 -23.56
C ILE A 3 1.94 -15.25 -22.32
N VAL A 4 2.68 -14.23 -21.88
CA VAL A 4 3.46 -14.30 -20.63
C VAL A 4 2.52 -14.11 -19.45
N THR A 5 2.41 -15.13 -18.60
CA THR A 5 1.54 -15.13 -17.41
C THR A 5 2.31 -15.02 -16.09
N ALA A 6 3.62 -15.29 -16.12
CA ALA A 6 4.49 -15.11 -14.97
C ALA A 6 4.58 -13.62 -14.62
N ASN A 7 4.22 -13.28 -13.38
CA ASN A 7 4.21 -11.90 -12.85
C ASN A 7 3.27 -10.92 -13.59
N ALA A 8 2.28 -11.41 -14.33
CA ALA A 8 1.25 -10.58 -14.96
C ALA A 8 -0.04 -10.54 -14.14
N LEU A 9 -0.67 -9.36 -14.06
CA LEU A 9 -2.01 -9.19 -13.45
C LEU A 9 -3.12 -9.43 -14.47
N SER A 10 -2.92 -9.01 -15.71
CA SER A 10 -3.82 -9.20 -16.83
C SER A 10 -3.04 -9.37 -18.14
N CYS A 11 -3.69 -9.93 -19.15
CA CYS A 11 -3.17 -9.98 -20.51
C CYS A 11 -4.24 -9.53 -21.51
N PHE A 12 -3.78 -9.04 -22.66
CA PHE A 12 -4.60 -8.66 -23.79
C PHE A 12 -4.04 -9.32 -25.05
N GLU A 13 -4.93 -9.77 -25.91
CA GLU A 13 -4.62 -10.20 -27.26
C GLU A 13 -5.28 -9.24 -28.23
N GLY A 14 -4.55 -8.87 -29.28
CA GLY A 14 -5.08 -7.97 -30.28
C GLY A 14 -4.43 -8.14 -31.63
N LYS A 15 -5.14 -7.66 -32.64
CA LYS A 15 -4.74 -7.67 -34.04
C LYS A 15 -4.22 -6.30 -34.42
N VAL A 16 -3.03 -6.23 -35.01
CA VAL A 16 -2.49 -4.97 -35.53
C VAL A 16 -3.36 -4.52 -36.69
N ILE A 17 -3.90 -3.30 -36.59
CA ILE A 17 -4.72 -2.66 -37.62
C ILE A 17 -4.02 -1.46 -38.25
N GLY A 18 -2.93 -0.99 -37.64
CA GLY A 18 -2.14 0.12 -38.17
C GLY A 18 -0.83 0.27 -37.43
N ASN A 19 0.01 1.19 -37.91
CA ASN A 19 1.22 1.59 -37.23
C ASN A 19 1.51 3.07 -37.52
N ALA A 20 2.34 3.68 -36.67
CA ALA A 20 2.87 5.02 -36.84
C ALA A 20 4.38 5.01 -36.56
N ASP A 21 5.13 5.75 -37.37
CA ASP A 21 6.57 5.93 -37.19
C ASP A 21 6.85 6.98 -36.10
N ALA A 22 7.68 6.62 -35.12
CA ALA A 22 8.15 7.49 -34.04
C ALA A 22 9.68 7.65 -34.07
N GLY A 23 10.29 7.51 -35.25
CA GLY A 23 11.72 7.66 -35.50
C GLY A 23 12.52 6.42 -35.11
N THR A 24 12.83 6.28 -33.82
CA THR A 24 13.59 5.11 -33.31
C THR A 24 12.70 3.92 -32.97
N HIS A 25 11.38 4.11 -32.98
CA HIS A 25 10.38 3.12 -32.59
C HIS A 25 9.20 3.14 -33.56
N THR A 26 8.46 2.03 -33.63
CA THR A 26 7.18 1.94 -34.32
C THR A 26 6.07 1.77 -33.29
N VAL A 27 5.07 2.65 -33.34
CA VAL A 27 3.87 2.52 -32.53
C VAL A 27 2.87 1.65 -33.29
N PHE A 28 2.49 0.51 -32.73
CA PHE A 28 1.46 -0.35 -33.32
C PHE A 28 0.08 0.02 -32.78
N ILE A 29 -0.89 0.19 -33.67
CA ILE A 29 -2.30 0.40 -33.35
C ILE A 29 -2.98 -0.95 -33.46
N VAL A 30 -3.62 -1.37 -32.37
CA VAL A 30 -4.10 -2.74 -32.19
C VAL A 30 -5.58 -2.73 -31.82
N GLU A 31 -6.37 -3.53 -32.53
CA GLU A 31 -7.74 -3.87 -32.16
C GLU A 31 -7.72 -5.02 -31.14
N ILE A 32 -8.36 -4.83 -29.99
CA ILE A 32 -8.41 -5.84 -28.92
C ILE A 32 -9.36 -6.96 -29.30
N MET A 33 -8.84 -8.19 -29.39
CA MET A 33 -9.61 -9.39 -29.67
C MET A 33 -9.96 -10.15 -28.38
N GLY A 34 -9.16 -9.99 -27.33
CA GLY A 34 -9.37 -10.68 -26.06
C GLY A 34 -8.65 -9.99 -24.91
N ALA A 35 -9.23 -10.12 -23.72
CA ALA A 35 -8.65 -9.62 -22.48
C ALA A 35 -8.92 -10.61 -21.35
N LYS A 36 -7.95 -10.81 -20.46
CA LYS A 36 -8.11 -11.66 -19.29
C LYS A 36 -7.42 -11.07 -18.08
N VAL A 37 -8.17 -10.96 -16.98
CA VAL A 37 -7.59 -10.72 -15.66
C VAL A 37 -7.10 -12.07 -15.13
N LEU A 38 -5.81 -12.16 -14.83
CA LEU A 38 -5.15 -13.38 -14.33
C LEU A 38 -5.17 -13.41 -12.81
N LYS A 39 -4.90 -12.27 -12.16
CA LYS A 39 -4.77 -12.14 -10.71
C LYS A 39 -5.20 -10.74 -10.27
N LYS A 40 -5.74 -10.62 -9.05
CA LYS A 40 -5.96 -9.32 -8.40
C LYS A 40 -4.63 -8.81 -7.82
N GLY A 41 -4.35 -7.51 -7.96
CA GLY A 41 -3.17 -6.88 -7.39
C GLY A 41 -2.95 -5.47 -7.96
N THR A 42 -1.96 -4.77 -7.41
CA THR A 42 -1.60 -3.41 -7.85
C THR A 42 -0.60 -3.47 -9.00
N PRO A 43 -0.87 -2.85 -10.16
CA PRO A 43 0.07 -2.81 -11.28
C PRO A 43 1.39 -2.14 -10.91
N LEU A 44 2.49 -2.65 -11.46
CA LEU A 44 3.79 -1.98 -11.36
C LEU A 44 3.75 -0.71 -12.20
N THR A 45 3.71 0.45 -11.55
CA THR A 45 3.80 1.73 -12.25
C THR A 45 5.25 2.02 -12.64
N TYR A 46 5.42 2.79 -13.71
CA TYR A 46 6.76 3.22 -14.14
C TYR A 46 7.41 4.14 -13.10
N ALA A 47 6.63 5.02 -12.47
CA ALA A 47 7.09 5.89 -11.39
C ALA A 47 7.63 5.06 -10.20
N TYR A 48 6.89 4.04 -9.76
CA TYR A 48 7.34 3.13 -8.70
C TYR A 48 8.61 2.38 -9.11
N TYR A 49 8.69 1.90 -10.37
CA TYR A 49 9.88 1.22 -10.86
C TYR A 49 11.11 2.13 -10.77
N GLN A 50 11.00 3.41 -11.17
CA GLN A 50 12.11 4.35 -11.11
C GLN A 50 12.49 4.75 -9.67
N GLN A 51 11.51 4.98 -8.79
CA GLN A 51 11.75 5.47 -7.44
C GLN A 51 12.18 4.37 -6.46
N VAL A 52 11.72 3.14 -6.68
CA VAL A 52 11.86 2.05 -5.71
C VAL A 52 12.70 0.88 -6.23
N LYS A 53 12.45 0.41 -7.46
CA LYS A 53 13.16 -0.75 -8.01
C LYS A 53 14.50 -0.39 -8.67
N LYS A 54 14.58 0.75 -9.36
CA LYS A 54 15.84 1.33 -9.86
C LYS A 54 16.42 2.27 -8.80
N GLY A 55 17.18 1.74 -7.85
CA GLY A 55 17.92 2.65 -6.96
C GLY A 55 18.41 2.13 -5.63
N LYS A 56 18.04 0.92 -5.20
CA LYS A 56 18.70 0.34 -4.01
C LYS A 56 19.97 -0.39 -4.44
N ALA A 57 21.07 0.35 -4.49
CA ALA A 57 22.41 -0.24 -4.49
C ALA A 57 22.49 -1.20 -3.28
N PRO A 58 23.09 -2.39 -3.41
CA PRO A 58 23.19 -3.32 -2.29
C PRO A 58 23.90 -2.64 -1.11
N LYS A 59 23.63 -3.07 0.13
CA LYS A 59 24.19 -2.44 1.35
C LYS A 59 25.73 -2.30 1.34
N ASN A 60 26.41 -3.11 0.53
CA ASN A 60 27.88 -3.11 0.37
C ASN A 60 28.37 -2.19 -0.76
N ALA A 61 27.48 -1.51 -1.48
CA ALA A 61 27.86 -0.58 -2.54
C ALA A 61 28.13 0.82 -1.94
N PRO A 62 29.18 1.52 -2.39
CA PRO A 62 29.56 2.85 -1.88
C PRO A 62 28.51 3.94 -2.13
N THR A 63 27.48 3.63 -2.92
CA THR A 63 26.32 4.50 -3.21
C THR A 63 25.10 4.24 -2.33
N TYR A 64 25.18 3.34 -1.34
CA TYR A 64 24.11 3.12 -0.36
C TYR A 64 23.93 4.35 0.53
N LYS A 65 22.83 5.09 0.36
CA LYS A 65 22.35 6.08 1.33
C LYS A 65 21.23 5.43 2.15
N GLY A 66 21.40 5.44 3.47
CA GLY A 66 20.52 4.79 4.44
C GLY A 66 19.07 5.29 4.41
N ASP A 67 18.21 4.54 5.11
CA ASP A 67 16.76 4.65 5.10
C ASP A 67 16.26 6.03 5.56
N ALA A 68 15.80 6.83 4.59
CA ALA A 68 14.84 7.90 4.82
C ALA A 68 14.15 8.21 3.48
N VAL A 69 12.89 7.80 3.34
CA VAL A 69 11.73 8.68 3.15
C VAL A 69 10.49 7.79 3.00
N GLU A 70 9.48 8.18 3.77
CA GLU A 70 8.17 7.60 3.95
C GLU A 70 7.43 7.33 2.63
N THR A 71 6.75 6.20 2.61
CA THR A 71 5.91 5.77 1.50
C THR A 71 4.53 6.40 1.63
N LYS A 72 4.28 7.52 0.92
CA LYS A 72 2.91 7.91 0.56
C LYS A 72 2.53 7.22 -0.75
N GLY A 73 1.80 6.12 -0.61
CA GLY A 73 1.28 5.30 -1.71
C GLY A 73 0.04 4.50 -1.28
N ALA A 74 -1.03 5.21 -0.94
CA ALA A 74 -2.42 4.75 -1.05
C ALA A 74 -2.76 4.60 -2.55
N GLU A 75 -3.50 3.64 -3.09
CA GLU A 75 -4.41 2.58 -2.64
C GLU A 75 -4.20 1.39 -3.61
N GLU A 76 -4.30 0.11 -3.28
CA GLU A 76 -5.52 -0.61 -2.91
C GLU A 76 -5.13 -1.95 -2.23
N LYS A 77 -4.81 -1.88 -0.94
CA LYS A 77 -4.99 -2.96 0.05
C LYS A 77 -4.65 -2.39 1.41
N ARG A 78 -5.60 -1.70 2.04
CA ARG A 78 -5.71 -1.46 3.49
C ARG A 78 -6.95 -0.59 3.73
N LYS A 79 -8.14 -1.18 3.71
CA LYS A 79 -9.33 -0.54 4.31
C LYS A 79 -10.02 -1.42 5.35
N GLU A 80 -9.29 -2.41 5.84
CA GLU A 80 -9.80 -3.37 6.82
C GLU A 80 -8.86 -3.54 8.04
N THR A 81 -7.59 -3.12 7.96
CA THR A 81 -6.65 -3.14 9.10
C THR A 81 -6.65 -1.86 9.94
N GLY A 82 -7.28 -0.76 9.48
CA GLY A 82 -7.32 0.53 10.21
C GLY A 82 -8.53 0.72 11.12
N MET A 83 -9.44 -0.25 11.17
CA MET A 83 -10.61 -0.26 12.08
C MET A 83 -10.55 -1.46 13.05
N GLN A 84 -9.36 -2.04 13.25
CA GLN A 84 -9.20 -3.08 14.25
C GLN A 84 -9.29 -2.46 15.64
N LYS A 85 -10.03 -3.12 16.53
CA LYS A 85 -10.13 -2.72 17.93
C LYS A 85 -8.90 -3.19 18.67
N TYR A 86 -8.52 -2.43 19.69
CA TYR A 86 -7.35 -2.74 20.50
C TYR A 86 -7.76 -2.84 21.96
N VAL A 87 -7.34 -3.89 22.63
CA VAL A 87 -7.61 -4.14 24.04
C VAL A 87 -6.36 -3.85 24.87
N CYS A 88 -6.51 -3.06 25.92
CA CYS A 88 -5.46 -2.80 26.89
C CYS A 88 -5.19 -4.08 27.68
N GLY A 89 -3.97 -4.62 27.62
CA GLY A 89 -3.55 -5.80 28.37
C GLY A 89 -3.52 -5.59 29.89
N VAL A 90 -3.49 -4.34 30.36
CA VAL A 90 -3.42 -3.98 31.78
C VAL A 90 -4.80 -3.97 32.46
N CYS A 91 -5.83 -3.42 31.79
CA CYS A 91 -7.15 -3.21 32.40
C CYS A 91 -8.33 -3.75 31.57
N GLY A 92 -8.09 -4.24 30.35
CA GLY A 92 -9.13 -4.75 29.45
C GLY A 92 -9.94 -3.67 28.72
N TYR A 93 -9.54 -2.40 28.78
CA TYR A 93 -10.20 -1.34 28.02
C TYR A 93 -10.07 -1.58 26.51
N VAL A 94 -11.18 -1.52 25.77
CA VAL A 94 -11.21 -1.71 24.31
C VAL A 94 -11.34 -0.36 23.60
N TYR A 95 -10.29 0.04 22.90
CA TYR A 95 -10.31 1.16 21.97
C TYR A 95 -11.02 0.78 20.67
N ASP A 96 -12.10 1.50 20.35
CA ASP A 96 -12.84 1.36 19.09
C ASP A 96 -12.57 2.57 18.18
N PRO A 97 -11.83 2.40 17.07
CA PRO A 97 -11.54 3.47 16.12
C PRO A 97 -12.78 4.20 15.61
N LYS A 98 -13.96 3.56 15.55
CA LYS A 98 -15.20 4.20 15.09
C LYS A 98 -15.79 5.14 16.13
N LYS A 99 -15.53 4.89 17.42
CA LYS A 99 -15.98 5.74 18.51
C LYS A 99 -14.94 6.80 18.87
N GLY A 100 -13.66 6.50 18.63
CA GLY A 100 -12.56 7.31 19.13
C GLY A 100 -12.54 7.30 20.65
N ASP A 101 -11.93 8.32 21.24
CA ASP A 101 -11.86 8.50 22.69
C ASP A 101 -12.05 9.99 23.02
N ARG A 102 -13.29 10.37 23.35
CA ARG A 102 -13.65 11.76 23.63
C ARG A 102 -13.03 12.28 24.93
N GLU A 103 -12.71 11.41 25.87
CA GLU A 103 -12.12 11.79 27.16
C GLU A 103 -10.65 12.17 26.98
N ALA A 104 -9.95 11.48 26.07
CA ALA A 104 -8.58 11.80 25.67
C ALA A 104 -8.48 12.80 24.49
N GLY A 105 -9.60 13.34 24.00
CA GLY A 105 -9.63 14.30 22.89
C GLY A 105 -9.44 13.70 21.50
N VAL A 106 -9.62 12.39 21.34
CA VAL A 106 -9.49 11.64 20.09
C VAL A 106 -10.86 11.58 19.38
N PRO A 107 -10.98 12.13 18.15
CA PRO A 107 -12.24 12.10 17.42
C PRO A 107 -12.62 10.68 16.94
N PRO A 108 -13.92 10.42 16.70
CA PRO A 108 -14.35 9.18 16.08
C PRO A 108 -13.77 9.07 14.66
N GLY A 109 -13.29 7.88 14.31
CA GLY A 109 -12.64 7.58 13.04
C GLY A 109 -11.11 7.58 13.09
N THR A 110 -10.49 7.83 14.25
CA THR A 110 -9.04 7.74 14.42
C THR A 110 -8.61 6.29 14.62
N ALA A 111 -7.74 5.77 13.75
CA ALA A 111 -7.16 4.44 13.94
C ALA A 111 -6.26 4.40 15.18
N PHE A 112 -6.07 3.23 15.79
CA PHE A 112 -5.16 3.10 16.94
C PHE A 112 -3.72 3.48 16.58
N GLU A 113 -3.27 3.13 15.36
CA GLU A 113 -1.99 3.55 14.79
C GLU A 113 -1.86 5.08 14.63
N ASP A 114 -2.97 5.81 14.50
CA ASP A 114 -3.02 7.28 14.30
C ASP A 114 -3.16 8.06 15.62
N LEU A 115 -3.23 7.38 16.76
CA LEU A 115 -3.28 8.04 18.06
C LEU A 115 -1.98 8.85 18.30
N PRO A 116 -2.00 9.97 19.05
CA PRO A 116 -0.78 10.68 19.47
C PRO A 116 0.09 9.83 20.40
N ASP A 117 1.42 9.89 20.35
CA ASP A 117 2.30 9.04 21.20
C ASP A 117 2.13 9.28 22.70
N ASP A 118 1.70 10.48 23.08
CA ASP A 118 1.33 10.83 24.46
C ASP A 118 -0.05 10.30 24.88
N TRP A 119 -0.79 9.64 23.98
CA TRP A 119 -2.06 9.03 24.31
C TRP A 119 -1.84 7.82 25.22
N THR A 120 -2.57 7.80 26.31
CA THR A 120 -2.56 6.71 27.30
C THR A 120 -3.97 6.22 27.53
N CYS A 121 -4.08 4.98 28.01
CA CYS A 121 -5.36 4.38 28.32
C CYS A 121 -6.15 5.27 29.29
N PRO A 122 -7.39 5.71 28.95
CA PRO A 122 -8.17 6.60 29.82
C PRO A 122 -8.56 5.94 31.15
N VAL A 123 -8.52 4.60 31.23
CA VAL A 123 -8.89 3.83 32.42
C VAL A 123 -7.72 3.64 33.39
N CYS A 124 -6.51 3.38 32.89
CA CYS A 124 -5.38 2.98 33.74
C CYS A 124 -4.08 3.74 33.50
N GLY A 125 -4.02 4.63 32.50
CA GLY A 125 -2.81 5.37 32.13
C GLY A 125 -1.72 4.53 31.45
N ALA A 126 -2.00 3.28 31.08
CA ALA A 126 -1.06 2.46 30.33
C ALA A 126 -0.73 3.08 28.96
N ALA A 127 0.53 2.97 28.54
CA ALA A 127 0.97 3.42 27.22
C ALA A 127 0.35 2.57 26.10
N LYS A 128 0.41 3.06 24.87
CA LYS A 128 -0.07 2.33 23.69
C LYS A 128 0.57 0.96 23.49
N ASP A 129 1.82 0.81 23.93
CA ASP A 129 2.58 -0.44 23.77
C ASP A 129 1.95 -1.61 24.55
N GLU A 130 1.12 -1.30 25.55
CA GLU A 130 0.38 -2.28 26.37
C GLU A 130 -0.98 -2.66 25.76
N PHE A 131 -1.26 -2.28 24.52
CA PHE A 131 -2.49 -2.65 23.81
C PHE A 131 -2.23 -3.73 22.76
N GLU A 132 -3.09 -4.73 22.76
CA GLU A 132 -3.08 -5.82 21.79
C GLU A 132 -4.30 -5.74 20.85
N PRO A 133 -4.19 -6.17 19.59
CA PRO A 133 -5.34 -6.25 18.71
C PRO A 133 -6.36 -7.27 19.24
N GLU A 134 -7.65 -6.89 19.26
CA GLU A 134 -8.78 -7.80 19.50
C GLU A 134 -8.98 -8.77 18.31
#